data_AF-A0A0X8D5S8-F1
#
_entry.id   AF-A0A0X8D5S8-F1
#
_cell.length_a   1.000
_cell.length_b   1.000
_cell.length_c   1.000
_cell.angle_alpha   90.00
_cell.angle_beta   90.00
_cell.angle_gamma   90.00
#
_symmetry.space_group_name_H-M   'P 1'
#
loop_
_entity.id
_entity.type
_entity.pdbx_description
1 polymer ?
#
loop_
_entity_poly.entity_id
_entity_poly.type
_entity_poly.pdbx_seq_one_letter_code
_entity_poly.pdbx_strand_id
1 'polypeptide(L)'
;MIAATNIERRHLTEQRRNIYIACEDLNFFWDDQVSEVIAMWNMGIPVEYIASNFGREVDETAILIFDLARKGKIKLCRGGIWG
;
A
#
# COMPACT_ATOMS: atom_id res chain seq x y z
N MET A 1 9.66 -22.50 -22.19
CA MET A 1 10.41 -21.80 -21.12
C MET A 1 11.14 -20.57 -21.67
N ILE A 2 10.43 -19.48 -22.02
CA ILE A 2 11.05 -18.23 -22.53
C ILE A 2 10.49 -16.97 -21.85
N ALA A 3 9.42 -17.06 -21.04
CA ALA A 3 8.86 -15.90 -20.34
C ALA A 3 9.67 -15.48 -19.09
N ALA A 4 10.40 -16.39 -18.45
CA ALA A 4 11.16 -16.12 -17.23
C ALA A 4 12.40 -15.23 -17.48
N THR A 5 13.00 -15.30 -18.67
CA THR A 5 14.28 -14.63 -18.98
C THR A 5 14.18 -13.11 -19.11
N ASN A 6 12.99 -12.54 -19.33
CA ASN A 6 12.81 -11.09 -19.43
C ASN A 6 12.52 -10.41 -18.08
N ILE A 7 12.04 -11.14 -17.09
CA ILE A 7 11.86 -10.64 -15.71
C ILE A 7 13.23 -10.51 -15.04
N GLU A 8 14.12 -11.48 -15.24
CA GLU A 8 15.48 -11.46 -14.69
C GLU A 8 16.36 -10.31 -15.23
N ARG A 9 16.15 -9.87 -16.48
CA ARG A 9 16.96 -8.77 -17.05
C ARG A 9 16.64 -7.39 -16.50
N ARG A 10 15.44 -7.14 -15.97
CA ARG A 10 15.11 -5.84 -15.35
C ARG A 10 15.82 -5.63 -14.01
N HIS A 11 16.12 -6.71 -13.28
CA HIS A 11 16.89 -6.64 -12.03
C HIS A 11 18.38 -6.30 -12.25
N LEU A 12 18.95 -6.66 -13.40
CA LEU A 12 20.38 -6.46 -13.66
C LEU A 12 20.75 -5.02 -14.09
N THR A 13 19.79 -4.20 -14.51
CA THR A 13 20.07 -2.78 -14.86
C THR A 13 20.21 -1.86 -13.66
N GLU A 14 19.75 -2.28 -12.48
CA GLU A 14 19.79 -1.50 -11.23
C GLU A 14 21.11 -1.63 -10.45
N GLN A 15 21.92 -2.66 -10.73
CA GLN A 15 23.23 -2.91 -10.09
C GLN A 15 24.29 -1.80 -10.28
N ARG A 16 23.99 -0.72 -11.02
CA ARG A 16 24.94 0.39 -11.28
C ARG A 16 24.66 1.68 -10.51
N ARG A 17 23.60 1.74 -9.70
CA ARG A 17 23.31 2.90 -8.83
C ARG A 17 23.00 2.39 -7.43
N ASN A 18 23.49 3.06 -6.40
CA ASN A 18 23.08 2.81 -5.02
C ASN A 18 21.62 3.26 -4.85
N ILE A 19 20.67 2.44 -5.33
CA ILE A 19 19.24 2.74 -5.35
C ILE A 19 18.67 2.36 -3.99
N TYR A 20 18.07 3.33 -3.31
CA TYR A 20 17.25 3.12 -2.13
C TYR A 20 15.80 2.99 -2.58
N ILE A 21 15.16 1.86 -2.26
CA ILE A 21 13.73 1.63 -2.47
C ILE A 21 13.06 1.79 -1.10
N ALA A 22 12.22 2.81 -0.95
CA ALA A 22 11.47 3.01 0.28
C ALA A 22 10.42 1.90 0.45
N CYS A 23 10.29 1.39 1.68
CA CYS A 23 9.32 0.35 2.05
C CYS A 23 9.47 -0.97 1.27
N GLU A 24 10.69 -1.33 0.85
CA GLU A 24 10.95 -2.60 0.16
C GLU A 24 10.59 -3.83 1.00
N ASP A 25 10.63 -3.68 2.33
CA ASP A 25 10.30 -4.68 3.32
C ASP A 25 8.79 -4.84 3.59
N LEU A 26 7.95 -3.92 3.10
CA LEU A 26 6.50 -3.96 3.31
C LEU A 26 5.77 -4.76 2.21
N ASN A 27 4.67 -5.38 2.60
CA ASN A 27 3.81 -6.17 1.72
C ASN A 27 2.51 -5.41 1.36
N PHE A 28 2.46 -4.87 0.15
CA PHE A 28 1.30 -4.14 -0.37
C PHE A 28 0.29 -5.01 -1.14
N PHE A 29 0.34 -6.34 -1.01
CA PHE A 29 -0.70 -7.19 -1.59
C PHE A 29 -1.95 -7.19 -0.72
N TRP A 30 -3.06 -6.77 -1.33
CA TRP A 30 -4.40 -6.74 -0.73
C TRP A 30 -5.37 -7.54 -1.59
N ASP A 31 -6.21 -8.34 -0.95
CA ASP A 31 -7.20 -9.24 -1.54
C ASP A 31 -8.63 -8.73 -1.29
N ASP A 32 -9.45 -9.45 -0.53
CA ASP A 32 -10.85 -9.12 -0.23
C ASP A 32 -10.98 -8.08 0.91
N GLN A 33 -9.91 -7.89 1.68
CA GLN A 33 -9.83 -6.95 2.82
C GLN A 33 -10.07 -5.48 2.43
N VAL A 34 -9.85 -5.11 1.17
CA VAL A 34 -9.93 -3.70 0.70
C VAL A 34 -11.29 -3.07 1.00
N SER A 35 -12.37 -3.83 0.82
CA SER A 35 -13.73 -3.32 1.03
C SER A 35 -14.02 -2.99 2.50
N GLU A 36 -13.49 -3.79 3.42
CA GLU A 36 -13.63 -3.59 4.85
C GLU A 36 -12.74 -2.44 5.35
N VAL A 37 -11.50 -2.32 4.85
CA VAL A 37 -10.64 -1.16 5.10
C VAL A 37 -11.34 0.14 4.71
N ILE A 38 -12.00 0.19 3.54
CA ILE A 38 -12.78 1.34 3.09
C ILE A 38 -13.93 1.65 4.07
N ALA A 39 -14.66 0.62 4.50
CA ALA A 39 -15.77 0.78 5.43
C ALA A 39 -15.29 1.35 6.78
N MET A 40 -14.24 0.76 7.35
CA MET A 40 -13.63 1.20 8.61
C MET A 40 -13.10 2.63 8.52
N TRP A 41 -12.40 2.96 7.44
CA TRP A 41 -11.91 4.33 7.21
C TRP A 41 -13.06 5.35 7.15
N ASN A 42 -14.13 5.03 6.42
CA ASN A 42 -15.30 5.91 6.31
C ASN A 42 -16.07 6.06 7.64
N MET A 43 -15.92 5.12 8.57
CA MET A 43 -16.42 5.24 9.95
C MET A 43 -15.54 6.16 10.83
N GLY A 44 -14.42 6.64 10.31
CA GLY A 44 -13.46 7.46 11.06
C GLY A 44 -12.58 6.65 12.01
N ILE A 45 -12.45 5.34 11.78
CA ILE A 45 -11.57 4.49 12.58
C ILE A 45 -10.11 4.87 12.26
N PRO A 46 -9.27 5.13 13.28
CA PRO A 46 -7.86 5.45 13.07
C PRO A 46 -7.10 4.29 12.40
N VAL A 47 -6.13 4.63 11.54
CA VAL A 47 -5.40 3.68 10.69
C VAL A 47 -4.71 2.58 11.49
N GLU A 48 -4.22 2.88 12.69
CA GLU A 48 -3.58 1.93 13.60
C GLU A 48 -4.54 0.82 14.05
N TYR A 49 -5.81 1.14 14.26
CA TYR A 49 -6.84 0.15 14.62
C TYR A 49 -7.28 -0.66 13.40
N ILE A 50 -7.34 -0.05 12.22
CA ILE A 50 -7.60 -0.75 10.96
C ILE A 50 -6.48 -1.77 10.71
N ALA A 51 -5.22 -1.35 10.78
CA ALA A 51 -4.06 -2.21 10.59
C ALA A 51 -4.06 -3.38 11.58
N SER A 52 -4.32 -3.09 12.86
CA SER A 52 -4.43 -4.10 13.92
C SER A 52 -5.53 -5.13 13.65
N ASN A 53 -6.68 -4.73 13.08
CA ASN A 53 -7.78 -5.64 12.75
C ASN A 53 -7.37 -6.71 11.72
N PHE A 54 -6.48 -6.36 10.79
CA PHE A 54 -5.99 -7.28 9.75
C PHE A 54 -4.62 -7.89 10.06
N GLY A 55 -4.04 -7.59 11.23
CA GLY A 55 -2.68 -8.02 11.58
C GLY A 55 -1.61 -7.51 10.61
N ARG A 56 -1.79 -6.29 10.10
CA ARG A 56 -0.90 -5.64 9.12
C ARG A 56 -0.07 -4.55 9.77
N GLU A 57 1.04 -4.19 9.13
CA GLU A 57 1.80 -3.02 9.52
C GLU A 57 0.98 -1.74 9.28
N VAL A 58 1.15 -0.75 10.17
CA VAL A 58 0.42 0.52 10.06
C VAL A 58 0.75 1.22 8.74
N ASP A 59 2.01 1.14 8.31
CA ASP A 59 2.51 1.75 7.08
C ASP A 59 1.91 1.11 5.81
N GLU A 60 1.73 -0.22 5.80
CA GLU A 60 1.05 -0.93 4.70
C GLU A 60 -0.38 -0.43 4.54
N THR A 61 -1.08 -0.33 5.67
CA THR A 61 -2.47 0.12 5.71
C THR A 61 -2.58 1.60 5.33
N ALA A 62 -1.67 2.45 5.82
CA ALA A 62 -1.62 3.86 5.47
C ALA A 62 -1.37 4.08 3.97
N ILE A 63 -0.49 3.29 3.35
CA ILE A 63 -0.22 3.35 1.91
C ILE A 63 -1.43 2.89 1.10
N LEU A 64 -2.16 1.87 1.54
CA LEU A 64 -3.43 1.48 0.91
C LEU A 64 -4.44 2.63 0.95
N ILE A 65 -4.66 3.24 2.12
CA ILE A 65 -5.61 4.34 2.27
C ILE A 65 -5.19 5.53 1.39
N PHE A 66 -3.90 5.85 1.32
CA PHE A 66 -3.37 6.87 0.41
C PHE A 66 -3.67 6.55 -1.07
N ASP A 67 -3.43 5.32 -1.52
CA ASP A 67 -3.72 4.88 -2.89
C ASP A 67 -5.23 4.94 -3.21
N LEU A 68 -6.08 4.49 -2.28
CA LEU A 68 -7.54 4.55 -2.40
C LEU A 68 -8.04 6.00 -2.49
N ALA A 69 -7.48 6.91 -1.70
CA ALA A 69 -7.79 8.33 -1.75
C ALA A 69 -7.37 8.96 -3.09
N ARG A 70 -6.16 8.65 -3.58
CA ARG A 70 -5.70 9.08 -4.92
C ARG A 70 -6.60 8.59 -6.04
N LYS A 71 -7.18 7.41 -5.89
CA LYS A 71 -8.13 6.80 -6.83
C LYS A 71 -9.58 7.31 -6.64
N GLY A 72 -9.83 8.19 -5.68
CA GLY A 72 -11.16 8.72 -5.38
C GLY A 72 -12.14 7.68 -4.82
N LYS A 73 -11.64 6.56 -4.29
CA LYS A 73 -12.47 5.49 -3.71
C LYS A 73 -12.91 5.78 -2.27
N ILE A 74 -12.19 6.66 -1.58
CA ILE A 74 -12.52 7.12 -0.23
C ILE A 74 -12.47 8.63 -0.15
N LYS A 75 -13.20 9.18 0.82
CA LYS A 75 -13.16 10.61 1.13
C LYS A 75 -11.95 10.91 2.01
N LEU A 76 -11.39 12.10 1.82
CA LEU A 76 -10.38 12.64 2.71
C LEU A 76 -11.02 12.93 4.07
N CYS A 77 -10.39 12.47 5.14
CA CYS A 77 -10.81 12.79 6.49
C CYS A 77 -10.26 14.15 6.86
N ARG A 78 -11.10 14.99 7.48
CA ARG A 78 -10.71 16.34 7.90
C ARG A 78 -9.49 16.25 8.83
N GLY A 79 -8.31 16.64 8.36
CA GLY A 79 -7.04 16.51 9.06
C GLY A 79 -6.08 15.40 8.57
N GLY A 80 -6.37 14.65 7.50
CA GLY A 80 -5.48 13.57 7.02
C GLY A 80 -5.70 13.04 5.58
N ILE A 81 -4.59 12.70 4.91
CA ILE A 81 -4.38 12.48 3.45
C ILE A 81 -4.93 13.57 2.52
N TRP A 82 -4.76 14.80 3.03
CA TRP A 82 -4.72 16.10 2.35
C TRP A 82 -6.01 16.94 2.38
N GLY A 83 -6.92 16.71 3.33
CA GLY A 83 -8.00 17.66 3.58
C GLY A 83 -8.94 17.27 4.70
#